data_AF-A0A231H1G1-F1
#
_entry.id   AF-A0A231H1G1-F1
#
_cell.length_a   1.000
_cell.length_b   1.000
_cell.length_c   1.000
_cell.angle_alpha   90.00
_cell.angle_beta   90.00
_cell.angle_gamma   90.00
#
_symmetry.space_group_name_H-M   'P 1'
#
loop_
_entity.id
_entity.type
_entity.pdbx_description
1 polymer ?
#
loop_
_entity_poly.entity_id
_entity_poly.type
_entity_poly.pdbx_seq_one_letter_code
_entity_poly.pdbx_strand_id
1 'polypeptide(L)'
;MAATNNFVEYRSVAITEPLRQGDILERVADDSTVWNRHLLVMTADCDFAHNKHHGRVTCVPLLTKDEYLVKLQIPKLRSKAVIDLTKSLQDALIRLGTTSISEARLREWPSEQPTEKILASLPIPDDEHDAVRGMFDAIRALDSSEPSLAEATSILVQAQLQLPNPQSEKNLRRKIVNTLQNAFKNPPGDALFLSAIADGHDYGYFVYLRHLEQIWEPRVALSPSRTVMEYRRLSRLQDNFTHAIAQRFGLVFTAIGLPDAYEEMRNLHSDLLGEDIP
;
A
#
# COMPACT_ATOMS: atom_id res chain seq x y z
N MET A 1 -26.81 14.67 16.59
CA MET A 1 -25.95 14.67 15.40
C MET A 1 -25.82 16.11 14.94
N ALA A 2 -24.75 16.79 15.35
CA ALA A 2 -24.48 18.14 14.90
C ALA A 2 -24.01 18.06 13.45
N ALA A 3 -24.71 18.75 12.55
CA ALA A 3 -24.26 18.94 11.18
C ALA A 3 -22.95 19.72 11.23
N THR A 4 -21.83 19.01 11.11
CA THR A 4 -20.60 19.61 10.61
C THR A 4 -20.96 20.23 9.27
N ASN A 5 -20.73 21.54 9.10
CA ASN A 5 -20.57 22.11 7.77
C ASN A 5 -19.48 21.27 7.10
N ASN A 6 -19.89 20.28 6.30
CA ASN A 6 -19.01 19.21 5.84
C ASN A 6 -17.94 19.85 4.95
N PHE A 7 -16.74 19.95 5.50
CA PHE A 7 -15.55 20.16 4.71
C PHE A 7 -15.44 18.99 3.74
N VAL A 8 -15.59 19.27 2.44
CA VAL A 8 -15.46 18.29 1.37
C VAL A 8 -14.38 18.77 0.41
N GLU A 9 -13.51 17.86 -0.02
CA GLU A 9 -12.39 18.18 -0.91
C GLU A 9 -12.81 18.31 -2.39
N TYR A 10 -14.05 17.94 -2.71
CA TYR A 10 -14.61 17.95 -4.06
C TYR A 10 -15.70 19.00 -4.24
N ARG A 11 -16.07 19.23 -5.49
CA ARG A 11 -17.25 19.96 -5.93
C ARG A 11 -18.00 19.18 -7.00
N SER A 12 -19.31 19.37 -7.07
CA SER A 12 -20.10 18.90 -8.20
C SER A 12 -19.70 19.65 -9.48
N VAL A 13 -19.84 18.96 -10.61
CA VAL A 13 -19.44 19.47 -11.94
C VAL A 13 -20.65 19.40 -12.85
N ALA A 14 -20.95 20.49 -13.56
CA ALA A 14 -22.04 20.49 -14.52
C ALA A 14 -21.69 19.64 -15.76
N ILE A 15 -22.70 19.02 -16.38
CA ILE A 15 -22.52 18.21 -17.61
C ILE A 15 -21.93 19.01 -18.78
N THR A 16 -22.05 20.33 -18.76
CA THR A 16 -21.52 21.24 -19.78
C THR A 16 -20.06 21.63 -19.54
N GLU A 17 -19.50 21.37 -18.35
CA GLU A 17 -18.09 21.67 -18.08
C GLU A 17 -17.21 20.66 -18.82
N PRO A 18 -16.14 21.12 -19.51
CA PRO A 18 -15.19 20.22 -20.16
C PRO A 18 -14.41 19.40 -19.12
N LEU A 19 -13.77 18.32 -19.57
CA LEU A 19 -12.81 17.57 -18.77
C LEU A 19 -11.63 18.50 -18.39
N ARG A 20 -11.19 18.45 -17.14
CA ARG A 20 -10.09 19.28 -16.61
C ARG A 20 -9.23 18.55 -15.60
N GLN A 21 -8.08 19.14 -15.27
CA GLN A 21 -7.28 18.69 -14.14
C GLN A 21 -8.11 18.69 -12.85
N GLY A 22 -7.95 17.65 -12.04
CA GLY A 22 -8.71 17.47 -10.81
C GLY A 22 -10.07 16.79 -11.00
N ASP A 23 -10.52 16.52 -12.23
CA ASP A 23 -11.71 15.69 -12.45
C ASP A 23 -11.50 14.28 -11.91
N ILE A 24 -12.53 13.74 -11.25
CA ILE A 24 -12.55 12.37 -10.74
C ILE A 24 -13.42 11.53 -11.66
N LEU A 25 -12.84 10.43 -12.12
CA LEU A 25 -13.45 9.50 -13.05
C LEU A 25 -13.68 8.17 -12.36
N GLU A 26 -14.79 7.52 -12.69
CA GLU A 26 -15.10 6.17 -12.26
C GLU A 26 -15.25 5.26 -13.47
N ARG A 27 -14.65 4.07 -13.40
CA ARG A 27 -14.78 3.05 -14.42
C ARG A 27 -16.16 2.40 -14.35
N VAL A 28 -16.83 2.33 -15.49
CA VAL A 28 -18.17 1.74 -15.64
C VAL A 28 -18.10 0.29 -16.14
N ALA A 29 -16.95 -0.12 -16.68
CA ALA A 29 -16.74 -1.49 -17.16
C ALA A 29 -16.52 -2.50 -16.02
N ASP A 30 -16.98 -3.74 -16.22
CA ASP A 30 -16.95 -4.83 -15.22
C ASP A 30 -15.54 -5.36 -14.89
N ASP A 31 -14.52 -4.97 -15.65
CA ASP A 31 -13.11 -5.33 -15.46
C ASP A 31 -12.36 -4.36 -14.52
N SER A 32 -13.09 -3.63 -13.68
CA SER A 32 -12.50 -2.67 -12.76
C SER A 32 -11.56 -3.33 -11.76
N THR A 33 -10.41 -2.69 -11.57
CA THR A 33 -9.39 -3.05 -10.58
C THR A 33 -9.17 -1.87 -9.64
N VAL A 34 -8.50 -2.09 -8.52
CA VAL A 34 -8.16 -1.01 -7.58
C VAL A 34 -7.35 0.13 -8.25
N TRP A 35 -6.64 -0.17 -9.33
CA TRP A 35 -5.76 0.78 -10.04
C TRP A 35 -6.46 1.60 -11.11
N ASN A 36 -7.65 1.20 -11.55
CA ASN A 36 -8.38 1.90 -12.61
C ASN A 36 -9.85 2.19 -12.27
N ARG A 37 -10.36 1.75 -11.12
CA ARG A 37 -11.76 1.96 -10.71
C ARG A 37 -12.07 3.43 -10.49
N HIS A 38 -11.22 4.14 -9.75
CA HIS A 38 -11.33 5.57 -9.53
C HIS A 38 -10.03 6.25 -9.93
N LEU A 39 -10.13 7.28 -10.78
CA LEU A 39 -8.99 7.98 -11.34
C LEU A 39 -9.13 9.48 -11.10
N LEU A 40 -8.03 10.12 -10.73
CA LEU A 40 -7.91 11.58 -10.69
C LEU A 40 -7.16 12.05 -11.93
N VAL A 41 -7.76 12.97 -12.68
CA VAL A 41 -7.14 13.57 -13.87
C VAL A 41 -5.99 14.48 -13.46
N MET A 42 -4.79 14.16 -13.95
CA MET A 42 -3.56 14.91 -13.70
C MET A 42 -3.11 15.75 -14.90
N THR A 43 -3.60 15.45 -16.12
CA THR A 43 -3.35 16.28 -17.31
C THR A 43 -3.66 17.74 -17.01
N ALA A 44 -2.70 18.63 -17.26
CA ALA A 44 -2.82 20.03 -16.95
C ALA A 44 -3.87 20.72 -17.83
N ASP A 45 -4.57 21.72 -17.28
CA ASP A 45 -5.56 22.51 -18.02
C ASP A 45 -4.98 23.20 -19.26
N CYS A 46 -3.70 23.59 -19.22
CA CYS A 46 -3.02 24.17 -20.38
C CYS A 46 -2.82 23.14 -21.50
N ASP A 47 -2.64 21.85 -21.18
CA ASP A 47 -2.55 20.79 -22.18
C ASP A 47 -3.90 20.52 -22.82
N PHE A 48 -4.99 20.53 -22.04
CA PHE A 48 -6.37 20.49 -22.56
C PHE A 48 -6.67 21.67 -23.48
N ALA A 49 -6.39 22.90 -23.03
CA ALA A 49 -6.68 24.11 -23.79
C ALA A 49 -5.93 24.18 -25.14
N HIS A 50 -4.76 23.55 -25.24
CA HIS A 50 -3.93 23.53 -26.45
C HIS A 50 -3.95 22.20 -27.20
N ASN A 51 -4.79 21.23 -26.78
CA ASN A 51 -4.87 19.89 -27.35
C ASN A 51 -3.50 19.18 -27.47
N LYS A 52 -2.63 19.40 -26.47
CA LYS A 52 -1.27 18.81 -26.42
C LYS A 52 -1.25 17.37 -25.92
N HIS A 53 -2.38 16.91 -25.41
CA HIS A 53 -2.54 15.57 -24.86
C HIS A 53 -2.87 14.51 -25.93
N HIS A 54 -3.14 14.90 -27.18
CA HIS A 54 -3.42 14.00 -28.31
C HIS A 54 -4.52 12.95 -27.99
N GLY A 55 -5.57 13.37 -27.27
CA GLY A 55 -6.65 12.51 -26.78
C GLY A 55 -6.31 11.57 -25.61
N ARG A 56 -5.06 11.58 -25.09
CA ARG A 56 -4.63 10.77 -23.95
C ARG A 56 -4.69 11.56 -22.65
N VAL A 57 -5.44 11.08 -21.67
CA VAL A 57 -5.55 11.73 -20.37
C VAL A 57 -4.72 10.96 -19.35
N THR A 58 -3.75 11.64 -18.75
CA THR A 58 -2.92 11.11 -17.67
C THR A 58 -3.69 11.23 -16.37
N CYS A 59 -3.81 10.11 -15.66
CA CYS A 59 -4.51 10.01 -14.39
C CYS A 59 -3.65 9.29 -13.35
N VAL A 60 -4.02 9.46 -12.08
CA VAL A 60 -3.50 8.68 -10.95
C VAL A 60 -4.65 7.97 -10.23
N PRO A 61 -4.44 6.77 -9.67
CA PRO A 61 -5.49 6.03 -8.98
C PRO A 61 -5.86 6.63 -7.62
N LEU A 62 -7.14 6.52 -7.31
CA LEU A 62 -7.74 6.78 -6.00
C LEU A 62 -8.09 5.45 -5.34
N LEU A 63 -7.22 4.99 -4.46
CA LEU A 63 -7.43 3.78 -3.67
C LEU A 63 -8.28 4.11 -2.46
N THR A 64 -9.24 3.27 -2.09
CA THR A 64 -9.86 3.39 -0.75
C THR A 64 -8.80 3.20 0.31
N LYS A 65 -9.05 3.70 1.53
CA LYS A 65 -8.13 3.52 2.66
C LYS A 65 -7.72 2.06 2.87
N ASP A 66 -8.63 1.11 2.74
CA ASP A 66 -8.35 -0.30 3.01
C ASP A 66 -7.52 -0.90 1.88
N GLU A 67 -7.83 -0.57 0.63
CA GLU A 67 -7.02 -1.00 -0.52
C GLU A 67 -5.61 -0.43 -0.47
N TYR A 68 -5.46 0.85 -0.12
CA TYR A 68 -4.15 1.47 0.06
C TYR A 68 -3.34 0.75 1.14
N LEU A 69 -3.94 0.51 2.30
CA LEU A 69 -3.27 -0.17 3.40
C LEU A 69 -2.89 -1.61 3.01
N VAL A 70 -3.80 -2.37 2.40
CA VAL A 70 -3.55 -3.77 1.99
C VAL A 70 -2.51 -3.86 0.87
N LYS A 71 -2.56 -2.97 -0.13
CA LYS A 71 -1.65 -3.04 -1.29
C LYS A 71 -0.28 -2.42 -1.03
N LEU A 72 -0.17 -1.41 -0.16
CA LEU A 72 1.07 -0.62 -0.02
C LEU A 72 1.68 -0.62 1.38
N GLN A 73 0.89 -0.83 2.46
CA GLN A 73 1.43 -0.81 3.83
C GLN A 73 1.63 -2.21 4.40
N ILE A 74 0.65 -3.10 4.24
CA ILE A 74 0.73 -4.50 4.69
C ILE A 74 1.95 -5.22 4.10
N PRO A 75 2.33 -5.09 2.81
CA PRO A 75 3.49 -5.79 2.28
C PRO A 75 4.80 -5.38 2.96
N LYS A 76 4.94 -4.12 3.40
CA LYS A 76 6.11 -3.65 4.16
C LYS A 76 6.17 -4.31 5.54
N LEU A 77 5.03 -4.43 6.21
CA LEU A 77 4.93 -5.11 7.50
C LEU A 77 5.20 -6.61 7.36
N ARG A 78 4.69 -7.25 6.30
CA ARG A 78 4.94 -8.66 6.01
C ARG A 78 6.40 -8.93 5.73
N SER A 79 7.03 -8.15 4.85
CA SER A 79 8.44 -8.29 4.53
C SER A 79 9.31 -8.23 5.79
N LYS A 80 9.03 -7.27 6.68
CA LYS A 80 9.70 -7.20 7.99
C LYS A 80 9.44 -8.42 8.86
N ALA A 81 8.18 -8.86 9.00
CA ALA A 81 7.84 -10.02 9.80
C ALA A 81 8.49 -11.32 9.27
N VAL A 82 8.56 -11.49 7.95
CA VAL A 82 9.25 -12.63 7.32
C VAL A 82 10.74 -12.60 7.62
N ILE A 83 11.39 -11.43 7.56
CA ILE A 83 12.81 -11.28 7.94
C ILE A 83 13.02 -11.70 9.40
N ASP A 84 12.21 -11.15 10.32
CA ASP A 84 12.33 -11.43 11.76
C ASP A 84 12.10 -12.93 12.08
N LEU A 85 11.10 -13.55 11.43
CA LEU A 85 10.80 -14.98 11.56
C LEU A 85 11.89 -15.87 10.96
N THR A 86 12.39 -15.52 9.77
CA THR A 86 13.44 -16.29 9.10
C THR A 86 14.71 -16.29 9.94
N LYS A 87 15.08 -15.13 10.50
CA LYS A 87 16.23 -15.01 11.40
C LYS A 87 16.05 -15.84 12.67
N SER A 88 14.89 -15.74 13.31
CA SER A 88 14.58 -16.49 14.53
C SER A 88 14.57 -18.01 14.28
N LEU A 89 14.05 -18.43 13.13
CA LEU A 89 14.07 -19.82 12.70
C LEU A 89 15.50 -20.32 12.44
N GLN A 90 16.33 -19.52 11.77
CA GLN A 90 17.73 -19.84 11.54
C GLN A 90 18.49 -20.01 12.87
N ASP A 91 18.31 -19.08 13.81
CA ASP A 91 18.92 -19.14 15.14
C ASP A 91 18.49 -20.39 15.91
N ALA A 92 17.20 -20.75 15.84
CA ALA A 92 16.68 -21.98 16.44
C ALA A 92 17.32 -23.23 15.82
N LEU A 93 17.39 -23.31 14.48
CA LEU A 93 17.98 -24.45 13.78
C LEU A 93 19.48 -24.62 14.06
N ILE A 94 20.23 -23.52 14.15
CA ILE A 94 21.65 -23.52 14.53
C ILE A 94 21.81 -24.04 15.96
N ARG A 95 20.98 -23.59 16.91
CA ARG A 95 21.00 -24.07 18.30
C ARG A 95 20.76 -25.57 18.40
N LEU A 96 19.92 -26.12 17.53
CA LEU A 96 19.60 -27.54 17.46
C LEU A 96 20.63 -28.38 16.69
N GLY A 97 21.74 -27.78 16.24
CA GLY A 97 22.81 -28.49 15.54
C GLY A 97 22.51 -28.85 14.10
N THR A 98 21.52 -28.19 13.48
CA THR A 98 21.21 -28.36 12.06
C THR A 98 22.25 -27.64 11.20
N THR A 99 22.54 -28.17 10.01
CA THR A 99 23.39 -27.52 9.01
C THR A 99 22.87 -26.13 8.67
N SER A 100 23.76 -25.17 8.39
CA SER A 100 23.37 -23.82 8.00
C SER A 100 22.54 -23.84 6.71
N ILE A 101 21.25 -23.49 6.82
CA ILE A 101 20.34 -23.29 5.70
C ILE A 101 20.31 -21.79 5.40
N SER A 102 20.37 -21.41 4.13
CA SER A 102 20.32 -20.00 3.74
C SER A 102 18.95 -19.38 4.04
N GLU A 103 18.92 -18.08 4.34
CA GLU A 103 17.67 -17.36 4.57
C GLU A 103 16.69 -17.47 3.39
N ALA A 104 17.22 -17.40 2.16
CA ALA A 104 16.41 -17.58 0.95
C ALA A 104 15.72 -18.94 0.94
N ARG A 105 16.44 -20.02 1.29
CA ARG A 105 15.86 -21.36 1.33
C ARG A 105 14.81 -21.50 2.44
N LEU A 106 15.03 -20.91 3.61
CA LEU A 106 14.06 -20.93 4.71
C LEU A 106 12.74 -20.21 4.36
N ARG A 107 12.78 -19.24 3.44
CA ARG A 107 11.57 -18.57 2.93
C ARG A 107 10.83 -19.39 1.87
N GLU A 108 11.55 -19.98 0.93
CA GLU A 108 10.94 -20.72 -0.18
C GLU A 108 10.37 -22.07 0.25
N TRP A 109 11.05 -22.77 1.17
CA TRP A 109 10.71 -24.13 1.55
C TRP A 109 9.29 -24.32 2.09
N PRO A 110 8.77 -23.47 3.02
CA PRO A 110 7.39 -23.59 3.47
C PRO A 110 6.36 -23.45 2.34
N SER A 111 6.67 -22.77 1.23
CA SER A 111 5.78 -22.64 0.07
C SER A 111 5.84 -23.85 -0.88
N GLU A 112 6.90 -24.64 -0.84
CA GLU A 112 7.07 -25.83 -1.69
C GLU A 112 6.55 -27.13 -1.05
N GLN A 113 6.63 -27.23 0.29
CA GLN A 113 6.36 -28.47 1.01
C GLN A 113 5.53 -28.22 2.27
N PRO A 114 4.62 -29.16 2.64
CA PRO A 114 3.96 -29.14 3.94
C PRO A 114 4.96 -29.15 5.09
N THR A 115 4.64 -28.43 6.16
CA THR A 115 5.56 -28.19 7.29
C THR A 115 6.00 -29.48 7.96
N GLU A 116 5.13 -30.47 8.01
CA GLU A 116 5.38 -31.80 8.58
C GLU A 116 6.51 -32.54 7.84
N LYS A 117 6.57 -32.39 6.51
CA LYS A 117 7.64 -33.00 5.71
C LYS A 117 8.99 -32.30 5.95
N ILE A 118 8.94 -30.98 6.13
CA ILE A 118 10.13 -30.18 6.45
C ILE A 118 10.69 -30.63 7.80
N LEU A 119 9.83 -30.67 8.83
CA LEU A 119 10.22 -31.10 10.18
C LEU A 119 10.79 -32.53 10.19
N ALA A 120 10.15 -33.46 9.48
CA ALA A 120 10.64 -34.85 9.39
C ALA A 120 12.01 -34.98 8.69
N SER A 121 12.41 -33.99 7.89
CA SER A 121 13.71 -33.98 7.22
C SER A 121 14.84 -33.35 8.04
N LEU A 122 14.51 -32.70 9.16
CA LEU A 122 15.44 -31.99 10.01
C LEU A 122 15.67 -32.76 11.32
N PRO A 123 16.90 -32.78 11.86
CA PRO A 123 17.21 -33.45 13.12
C PRO A 123 16.75 -32.62 14.33
N ILE A 124 15.46 -32.29 14.40
CA ILE A 124 14.85 -31.46 15.45
C ILE A 124 14.30 -32.38 16.55
N PRO A 125 14.63 -32.15 17.83
CA PRO A 125 14.01 -32.83 18.98
C PRO A 125 12.49 -32.61 19.04
N ASP A 126 11.73 -33.64 19.40
CA ASP A 126 10.25 -33.60 19.41
C ASP A 126 9.67 -32.45 20.25
N ASP A 127 10.34 -32.05 21.34
CA ASP A 127 9.92 -30.94 22.22
C ASP A 127 10.07 -29.55 21.59
N GLU A 128 10.86 -29.43 20.52
CA GLU A 128 11.07 -28.18 19.77
C GLU A 128 10.26 -28.16 18.45
N HIS A 129 9.60 -29.27 18.08
CA HIS A 129 8.83 -29.37 16.83
C HIS A 129 7.73 -28.32 16.74
N ASP A 130 6.99 -28.08 17.82
CA ASP A 130 5.86 -27.15 17.81
C ASP A 130 6.31 -25.70 17.58
N ALA A 131 7.43 -25.29 18.19
CA ALA A 131 7.99 -23.95 18.00
C ALA A 131 8.48 -23.75 16.56
N VAL A 132 9.21 -24.72 16.01
CA VAL A 132 9.72 -24.66 14.63
C VAL A 132 8.57 -24.75 13.62
N ARG A 133 7.56 -25.59 13.88
CA ARG A 133 6.34 -25.70 13.08
C ARG A 133 5.65 -24.35 12.99
N GLY A 134 5.43 -23.69 14.13
CA GLY A 134 4.79 -22.38 14.20
C GLY A 134 5.47 -21.34 13.32
N MET A 135 6.81 -21.29 13.32
CA MET A 135 7.57 -20.36 12.48
C MET A 135 7.44 -20.66 10.98
N PHE A 136 7.52 -21.93 10.56
CA PHE A 136 7.31 -22.30 9.15
C PHE A 136 5.88 -21.99 8.67
N ASP A 137 4.88 -22.32 9.49
CA ASP A 137 3.48 -22.03 9.16
C ASP A 137 3.20 -20.53 9.11
N ALA A 138 3.83 -19.75 9.99
CA ALA A 138 3.77 -18.29 9.97
C ALA A 138 4.38 -17.71 8.70
N ILE A 139 5.54 -18.20 8.25
CA ILE A 139 6.15 -17.77 6.99
C ILE A 139 5.22 -18.09 5.81
N ARG A 140 4.68 -19.32 5.74
CA ARG A 140 3.71 -19.70 4.70
C ARG A 140 2.47 -18.79 4.70
N ALA A 141 1.92 -18.51 5.87
CA ALA A 141 0.74 -17.66 6.01
C ALA A 141 1.03 -16.20 5.64
N LEU A 142 2.26 -15.71 5.78
CA LEU A 142 2.60 -14.34 5.36
C LEU A 142 2.70 -14.19 3.83
N ASP A 143 2.97 -15.28 3.12
CA ASP A 143 3.04 -15.33 1.65
C ASP A 143 1.66 -15.39 0.97
N SER A 144 0.57 -15.68 1.70
CA SER A 144 -0.77 -15.74 1.10
C SER A 144 -1.29 -14.35 0.70
N SER A 145 -1.95 -14.27 -0.45
CA SER A 145 -2.65 -13.05 -0.89
C SER A 145 -3.99 -12.94 -0.17
N GLU A 146 -4.17 -11.90 0.64
CA GLU A 146 -5.38 -11.72 1.45
C GLU A 146 -6.35 -10.72 0.83
N PRO A 147 -7.67 -10.99 0.88
CA PRO A 147 -8.67 -10.12 0.31
C PRO A 147 -9.01 -8.91 1.21
N SER A 148 -8.79 -9.00 2.53
CA SER A 148 -9.19 -7.94 3.47
C SER A 148 -8.08 -7.45 4.41
N LEU A 149 -8.24 -6.21 4.90
CA LEU A 149 -7.34 -5.62 5.89
C LEU A 149 -7.40 -6.35 7.25
N ALA A 150 -8.59 -6.84 7.63
CA ALA A 150 -8.78 -7.56 8.90
C ALA A 150 -8.04 -8.91 8.90
N GLU A 151 -8.14 -9.68 7.83
CA GLU A 151 -7.42 -10.95 7.69
C GLU A 151 -5.91 -10.71 7.60
N ALA A 152 -5.48 -9.75 6.79
CA ALA A 152 -4.06 -9.40 6.65
C ALA A 152 -3.43 -8.99 7.99
N THR A 153 -4.14 -8.20 8.81
CA THR A 153 -3.66 -7.81 10.14
C THR A 153 -3.70 -8.96 11.14
N SER A 154 -4.71 -9.83 11.07
CA SER A 154 -4.79 -11.04 11.91
C SER A 154 -3.59 -11.96 11.66
N ILE A 155 -3.27 -12.25 10.39
CA ILE A 155 -2.12 -13.07 10.02
C ILE A 155 -0.81 -12.46 10.52
N LEU A 156 -0.62 -11.14 10.36
CA LEU A 156 0.57 -10.46 10.87
C LEU A 156 0.73 -10.58 12.40
N VAL A 157 -0.38 -10.55 13.14
CA VAL A 157 -0.37 -10.76 14.60
C VAL A 157 -0.01 -12.20 14.92
N GLN A 158 -0.70 -13.16 14.30
CA GLN A 158 -0.47 -14.59 14.55
C GLN A 158 0.96 -15.01 14.21
N ALA A 159 1.50 -14.50 13.10
CA ALA A 159 2.87 -14.75 12.70
C ALA A 159 3.89 -14.20 13.72
N GLN A 160 3.68 -12.97 14.22
CA GLN A 160 4.55 -12.38 15.24
C GLN A 160 4.45 -13.06 16.61
N LEU A 161 3.35 -13.76 16.90
CA LEU A 161 3.23 -14.57 18.12
C LEU A 161 4.09 -15.83 18.08
N GLN A 162 4.56 -16.25 16.91
CA GLN A 162 5.47 -17.40 16.76
C GLN A 162 6.94 -17.04 17.00
N LEU A 163 7.26 -15.75 17.17
CA LEU A 163 8.61 -15.32 17.48
C LEU A 163 9.00 -15.73 18.92
N PRO A 164 10.29 -15.98 19.20
CA PRO A 164 10.78 -16.18 20.55
C PRO A 164 10.46 -14.96 21.43
N ASN A 165 9.93 -15.20 22.64
CA ASN A 165 9.51 -14.15 23.58
C ASN A 165 8.56 -13.12 22.96
N PRO A 166 7.39 -13.55 22.45
CA PRO A 166 6.49 -12.66 21.73
C PRO A 166 5.92 -11.60 22.67
N GLN A 167 5.69 -10.40 22.13
CA GLN A 167 4.86 -9.42 22.84
C GLN A 167 3.44 -9.96 23.00
N SER A 168 2.73 -9.51 24.03
CA SER A 168 1.30 -9.86 24.17
C SER A 168 0.52 -9.48 22.91
N GLU A 169 -0.48 -10.29 22.56
CA GLU A 169 -1.31 -10.09 21.37
C GLU A 169 -1.89 -8.66 21.31
N LYS A 170 -2.33 -8.13 22.46
CA LYS A 170 -2.83 -6.76 22.60
C LYS A 170 -1.78 -5.71 22.19
N ASN A 171 -0.53 -5.91 22.58
CA ASN A 171 0.56 -4.99 22.25
C ASN A 171 0.92 -5.07 20.76
N LEU A 172 0.96 -6.27 20.18
CA LEU A 172 1.19 -6.47 18.74
C LEU A 172 0.10 -5.82 17.90
N ARG A 173 -1.18 -6.08 18.21
CA ARG A 173 -2.32 -5.43 17.55
C ARG A 173 -2.20 -3.91 17.60
N ARG A 174 -1.92 -3.35 18.78
CA ARG A 174 -1.73 -1.90 18.95
C ARG A 174 -0.56 -1.37 18.11
N LYS A 175 0.57 -2.07 18.08
CA LYS A 175 1.74 -1.69 17.27
C LYS A 175 1.39 -1.63 15.78
N ILE A 176 0.73 -2.67 15.26
CA ILE A 176 0.31 -2.73 13.85
C ILE A 176 -0.68 -1.60 13.54
N VAL A 177 -1.70 -1.42 14.38
CA VAL A 177 -2.67 -0.33 14.22
C VAL A 177 -2.00 1.04 14.22
N ASN A 178 -1.06 1.28 15.15
CA ASN A 178 -0.31 2.55 15.19
C ASN A 178 0.49 2.78 13.92
N THR A 179 1.13 1.74 13.37
CA THR A 179 1.86 1.85 12.09
C THR A 179 0.92 2.19 10.94
N LEU A 180 -0.24 1.53 10.84
CA LEU A 180 -1.23 1.82 9.80
C LEU A 180 -1.85 3.22 9.96
N GLN A 181 -2.13 3.65 11.19
CA GLN A 181 -2.59 5.01 11.49
C GLN A 181 -1.55 6.07 11.11
N ASN A 182 -0.26 5.76 11.26
CA ASN A 182 0.80 6.68 10.87
C ASN A 182 0.78 6.98 9.37
N ALA A 183 0.32 6.05 8.52
CA ALA A 183 0.17 6.29 7.09
C ALA A 183 -0.86 7.39 6.75
N PHE A 184 -1.81 7.69 7.66
CA PHE A 184 -2.73 8.82 7.50
C PHE A 184 -2.14 10.13 8.02
N LYS A 185 -1.43 10.08 9.15
CA LYS A 185 -0.84 11.27 9.79
C LYS A 185 0.35 11.80 8.99
N ASN A 186 1.16 10.87 8.49
CA ASN A 186 2.40 11.12 7.77
C ASN A 186 2.41 10.23 6.51
N PRO A 187 1.53 10.50 5.53
CA PRO A 187 1.53 9.74 4.29
C PRO A 187 2.91 9.89 3.63
N PRO A 188 3.43 8.81 3.02
CA PRO A 188 4.66 8.91 2.24
C PRO A 188 4.48 9.97 1.14
N GLY A 189 5.59 10.58 0.70
CA GLY A 189 5.56 11.71 -0.24
C GLY A 189 4.89 11.42 -1.59
N ASP A 190 4.61 10.14 -1.88
CA ASP A 190 3.92 9.65 -3.06
C ASP A 190 2.42 9.39 -2.87
N ALA A 191 1.85 9.75 -1.71
CA ALA A 191 0.43 9.57 -1.43
C ALA A 191 -0.19 10.82 -0.78
N LEU A 192 -1.48 11.06 -1.03
CA LEU A 192 -2.26 12.11 -0.35
C LEU A 192 -3.63 11.57 0.02
N PHE A 193 -4.06 11.82 1.27
CA PHE A 193 -5.36 11.37 1.76
C PHE A 193 -6.47 12.38 1.45
N LEU A 194 -7.61 11.88 1.01
CA LEU A 194 -8.86 12.61 0.79
C LEU A 194 -9.97 11.93 1.58
N SER A 195 -10.78 12.70 2.30
CA SER A 195 -11.90 12.15 3.08
C SER A 195 -13.04 11.67 2.17
N ALA A 196 -13.33 12.41 1.11
CA ALA A 196 -14.32 12.04 0.10
C ALA A 196 -13.88 12.45 -1.30
N ILE A 197 -14.36 11.72 -2.31
CA ILE A 197 -14.08 12.02 -3.72
C ILE A 197 -15.34 12.50 -4.46
N ALA A 198 -16.53 12.10 -4.02
CA ALA A 198 -17.81 12.52 -4.60
C ALA A 198 -18.94 12.27 -3.59
N ASP A 199 -20.16 12.69 -3.94
CA ASP A 199 -21.34 12.38 -3.11
C ASP A 199 -21.54 10.85 -3.06
N GLY A 200 -21.82 10.31 -1.87
CA GLY A 200 -21.86 8.86 -1.62
C GLY A 200 -20.51 8.13 -1.69
N HIS A 201 -19.38 8.87 -1.77
CA HIS A 201 -18.02 8.32 -1.84
C HIS A 201 -17.13 8.92 -0.74
N ASP A 202 -17.49 8.64 0.51
CA ASP A 202 -16.86 9.17 1.75
C ASP A 202 -16.08 8.10 2.54
N TYR A 203 -15.64 7.04 1.86
CA TYR A 203 -14.93 5.92 2.47
C TYR A 203 -13.48 6.23 2.89
N GLY A 204 -12.97 7.43 2.55
CA GLY A 204 -11.56 7.80 2.67
C GLY A 204 -10.71 7.18 1.56
N TYR A 205 -9.89 8.00 0.92
CA TYR A 205 -9.12 7.65 -0.27
C TYR A 205 -7.67 8.12 -0.19
N PHE A 206 -6.77 7.37 -0.81
CA PHE A 206 -5.41 7.80 -1.08
C PHE A 206 -5.23 8.00 -2.58
N VAL A 207 -4.83 9.21 -2.96
CA VAL A 207 -4.29 9.53 -4.28
C VAL A 207 -2.88 8.94 -4.32
N TYR A 208 -2.63 7.93 -5.16
CA TYR A 208 -1.30 7.30 -5.25
C TYR A 208 -0.55 7.75 -6.50
N LEU A 209 0.52 8.52 -6.30
CA LEU A 209 1.15 9.33 -7.34
C LEU A 209 2.22 8.58 -8.16
N ARG A 210 2.67 7.41 -7.69
CA ARG A 210 3.67 6.59 -8.40
C ARG A 210 3.07 5.71 -9.49
N HIS A 211 1.75 5.56 -9.51
CA HIS A 211 1.06 4.79 -10.54
C HIS A 211 0.38 5.74 -11.51
N LEU A 212 0.73 5.64 -12.78
CA LEU A 212 0.17 6.47 -13.85
C LEU A 212 -0.72 5.62 -14.74
N GLU A 213 -1.93 6.10 -14.95
CA GLU A 213 -2.87 5.55 -15.91
C GLU A 213 -3.02 6.51 -17.09
N GLN A 214 -3.12 5.96 -18.30
CA GLN A 214 -3.45 6.73 -19.49
C GLN A 214 -4.74 6.22 -20.12
N ILE A 215 -5.76 7.08 -20.14
CA ILE A 215 -7.05 6.75 -20.72
C ILE A 215 -7.30 7.54 -22.00
N TRP A 216 -8.25 7.08 -22.81
CA TRP A 216 -8.67 7.77 -24.03
C TRP A 216 -9.81 8.74 -23.70
N GLU A 217 -9.61 10.04 -23.91
CA GLU A 217 -10.59 11.08 -23.59
C GLU A 217 -11.97 10.82 -24.22
N PRO A 218 -12.09 10.41 -25.51
CA PRO A 218 -13.38 10.05 -26.09
C PRO A 218 -14.12 8.88 -25.42
N ARG A 219 -13.48 8.13 -24.51
CA ARG A 219 -14.12 7.07 -23.72
C ARG A 219 -14.61 7.54 -22.34
N VAL A 220 -14.55 8.84 -22.07
CA VAL A 220 -15.03 9.47 -20.84
C VAL A 220 -16.38 10.12 -21.07
N ALA A 221 -17.40 9.64 -20.37
CA ALA A 221 -18.73 10.24 -20.36
C ALA A 221 -18.73 11.52 -19.50
N LEU A 222 -18.93 12.67 -20.14
CA LEU A 222 -19.15 13.96 -19.45
C LEU A 222 -20.64 14.26 -19.23
N SER A 223 -21.51 13.62 -20.03
CA SER A 223 -22.96 13.72 -19.99
C SER A 223 -23.58 12.33 -20.23
N PRO A 224 -24.89 12.14 -19.99
CA PRO A 224 -25.58 10.91 -20.37
C PRO A 224 -25.31 10.59 -21.84
N SER A 225 -24.79 9.39 -22.11
CA SER A 225 -24.48 8.91 -23.45
C SER A 225 -25.22 7.61 -23.74
N ARG A 226 -25.57 7.41 -25.01
CA ARG A 226 -26.17 6.14 -25.50
C ARG A 226 -25.12 5.11 -25.91
N THR A 227 -23.86 5.52 -26.04
CA THR A 227 -22.73 4.64 -26.34
C THR A 227 -22.10 4.13 -25.05
N VAL A 228 -21.56 2.90 -25.11
CA VAL A 228 -20.82 2.31 -24.00
C VAL A 228 -19.55 3.12 -23.77
N MET A 229 -19.47 3.78 -22.62
CA MET A 229 -18.31 4.55 -22.16
C MET A 229 -17.54 3.72 -21.14
N GLU A 230 -16.21 3.85 -21.12
CA GLU A 230 -15.39 3.15 -20.13
C GLU A 230 -15.40 3.86 -18.80
N TYR A 231 -15.47 5.19 -18.82
CA TYR A 231 -15.42 6.04 -17.65
C TYR A 231 -16.59 7.01 -17.62
N ARG A 232 -17.01 7.39 -16.42
CA ARG A 232 -17.90 8.52 -16.16
C ARG A 232 -17.24 9.50 -15.21
N ARG A 233 -17.49 10.80 -15.40
CA ARG A 233 -17.04 11.81 -14.44
C ARG A 233 -17.98 11.84 -13.23
N LEU A 234 -17.41 11.75 -12.03
CA LEU A 234 -18.12 11.84 -10.76
C LEU A 234 -18.17 13.28 -10.23
N SER A 235 -17.03 13.95 -10.19
CA SER A 235 -16.84 15.22 -9.50
C SER A 235 -15.53 15.88 -9.96
N ARG A 236 -15.16 17.00 -9.32
CA ARG A 236 -13.84 17.63 -9.45
C ARG A 236 -13.32 18.00 -8.07
N LEU A 237 -12.03 17.80 -7.81
CA LEU A 237 -11.39 18.33 -6.60
C LEU A 237 -11.35 19.86 -6.61
N GLN A 238 -11.46 20.48 -5.45
CA GLN A 238 -11.26 21.92 -5.34
C GLN A 238 -9.81 22.28 -5.69
N ASP A 239 -9.61 23.49 -6.21
CA ASP A 239 -8.34 23.92 -6.81
C ASP A 239 -7.16 23.80 -5.85
N ASN A 240 -7.36 24.12 -4.55
CA ASN A 240 -6.33 23.97 -3.52
C ASN A 240 -5.81 22.52 -3.39
N PHE A 241 -6.69 21.51 -3.47
CA PHE A 241 -6.28 20.10 -3.43
C PHE A 241 -5.64 19.68 -4.75
N THR A 242 -6.22 20.09 -5.89
CA THR A 242 -5.66 19.82 -7.21
C THR A 242 -4.23 20.35 -7.31
N HIS A 243 -3.99 21.58 -6.87
CA HIS A 243 -2.66 22.19 -6.83
C HIS A 243 -1.71 21.47 -5.87
N ALA A 244 -2.15 21.13 -4.67
CA ALA A 244 -1.34 20.40 -3.70
C ALA A 244 -0.91 19.02 -4.24
N ILE A 245 -1.83 18.32 -4.90
CA ILE A 245 -1.57 17.03 -5.54
C ILE A 245 -0.61 17.20 -6.72
N ALA A 246 -0.81 18.19 -7.59
CA ALA A 246 0.07 18.45 -8.73
C ALA A 246 1.50 18.83 -8.29
N GLN A 247 1.65 19.64 -7.24
CA GLN A 247 2.95 19.96 -6.65
C GLN A 247 3.63 18.71 -6.08
N ARG A 248 2.90 17.92 -5.28
CA ARG A 248 3.42 16.67 -4.72
C ARG A 248 3.81 15.67 -5.82
N PHE A 249 3.01 15.58 -6.88
CA PHE A 249 3.29 14.77 -8.05
C PHE A 249 4.62 15.17 -8.71
N GLY A 250 4.85 16.47 -8.92
CA GLY A 250 6.14 16.95 -9.42
C GLY A 250 7.31 16.51 -8.53
N LEU A 251 7.18 16.69 -7.22
CA LEU A 251 8.22 16.32 -6.24
C LEU A 251 8.59 14.83 -6.27
N VAL A 252 7.61 13.95 -6.45
CA VAL A 252 7.82 12.49 -6.52
C VAL A 252 8.78 12.11 -7.64
N PHE A 253 8.74 12.81 -8.78
CA PHE A 253 9.55 12.49 -9.96
C PHE A 253 10.77 13.39 -10.16
N THR A 254 10.85 14.52 -9.44
CA THR A 254 12.07 15.34 -9.40
C THR A 254 13.08 14.88 -8.36
N ALA A 255 12.66 14.08 -7.38
CA ALA A 255 13.56 13.50 -6.39
C ALA A 255 14.48 12.48 -7.07
N ILE A 256 15.71 12.87 -7.38
CA ILE A 256 16.77 11.96 -7.78
C ILE A 256 17.10 11.09 -6.57
N GLY A 257 16.84 9.78 -6.67
CA GLY A 257 17.31 8.83 -5.67
C GLY A 257 18.83 8.93 -5.55
N LEU A 258 19.35 9.05 -4.33
CA LEU A 258 20.78 8.98 -4.10
C LEU A 258 21.22 7.51 -4.14
N PRO A 259 22.48 7.21 -4.53
CA PRO A 259 22.97 5.84 -4.53
C PRO A 259 22.84 5.19 -3.14
N ASP A 260 22.58 3.88 -3.09
CA ASP A 260 22.41 3.13 -1.83
C ASP A 260 23.57 3.35 -0.85
N ALA A 261 24.80 3.44 -1.36
CA ALA A 261 25.99 3.75 -0.57
C ALA A 261 25.90 5.08 0.21
N TYR A 262 25.20 6.09 -0.32
CA TYR A 262 24.95 7.33 0.42
C TYR A 262 23.94 7.11 1.55
N GLU A 263 22.88 6.34 1.31
CA GLU A 263 21.86 6.05 2.33
C GLU A 263 22.44 5.20 3.47
N GLU A 264 23.27 4.21 3.15
CA GLU A 264 24.02 3.40 4.13
C GLU A 264 24.92 4.26 5.00
N MET A 265 25.69 5.17 4.39
CA MET A 265 26.55 6.11 5.12
C MET A 265 25.75 7.05 6.02
N ARG A 266 24.59 7.54 5.56
CA ARG A 266 23.69 8.38 6.38
C ARG A 266 23.15 7.62 7.59
N ASN A 267 22.72 6.37 7.39
CA ASN A 267 22.21 5.52 8.48
C ASN A 267 23.30 5.25 9.51
N LEU A 268 24.53 4.93 9.06
CA LEU A 268 25.68 4.75 9.95
C LEU A 268 25.94 5.99 10.82
N HIS A 269 25.87 7.19 10.25
CA HIS A 269 26.03 8.44 11.03
C HIS A 269 24.86 8.68 12.00
N SER A 270 23.64 8.30 11.63
CA SER A 270 22.47 8.37 12.52
C SER A 270 22.60 7.42 13.70
N ASP A 271 23.18 6.24 13.50
CA ASP A 271 23.36 5.24 14.54
C ASP A 271 24.46 5.70 15.54
N LEU A 272 25.54 6.30 15.04
CA LEU A 272 26.61 6.89 15.86
C LEU A 272 26.11 8.04 16.76
N LEU A 273 25.12 8.81 16.31
CA LEU A 273 24.47 9.84 17.14
C LEU A 273 23.78 9.26 18.39
N GLY A 274 23.34 8.00 18.35
CA GLY A 274 22.76 7.32 19.50
C GLY A 274 23.80 6.88 20.55
N GLU A 275 25.07 6.74 20.14
CA GLU A 275 26.18 6.36 21.02
C GLU A 275 26.83 7.59 21.69
N ASP A 276 26.77 8.75 21.03
CA ASP A 276 27.38 10.01 21.50
C ASP A 276 26.47 10.85 22.43
N ILE A 277 25.23 10.41 22.67
CA ILE A 277 24.31 11.06 23.63
C ILE A 277 24.27 10.19 24.91
N PRO A 278 24.84 10.65 26.04
CA PRO A 278 24.89 9.89 27.30
C PRO A 278 23.53 9.68 27.96
#